data_AF-A0AA86IMH7-F1
#
_entry.id   AF-A0AA86IMH7-F1
#
_cell.length_a   1.000
_cell.length_b   1.000
_cell.length_c   1.000
_cell.angle_alpha   90.00
_cell.angle_beta   90.00
_cell.angle_gamma   90.00
#
_symmetry.space_group_name_H-M   'P 1'
#
loop_
_entity.id
_entity.type
_entity.pdbx_description
1 polymer ?
#
loop_
_entity_poly.entity_id
_entity_poly.type
_entity_poly.pdbx_seq_one_letter_code
_entity_poly.pdbx_strand_id
1 'polypeptide(L)'
;MWLLSVSQVGLAAVSQVIAVRVWPASTYTRVTVESNRLLKYRQFALSNPERLVVDIEGVNLNSVLKGVGMQIRDDDPFIKSARVGQFDPKTVRMVFELKQNVTPHLFSLAPVAEFKERLVMDLYPVNGQNEQDPLLALLEDYNKGELDRQVPPAQSGPKPGKAGRDRPIVIMLDPGHGGEDPGAIGKYKTREKDVVLQIARRLRALIDREANMKAYMTRNEDVFIPLKVRVAKAQKQRADLFVSIHADAFTSRAARGSSVFALSTKGATSTAAKFLAQTQNAADLVGGRQQKRRPLSRSYAVRHGAVADHQR
;
A
#
# COMPACT_ATOMS: atom_id res chain seq x y z
N MET A 1 1.23 -59.90 24.58
CA MET A 1 0.57 -59.04 23.57
C MET A 1 1.35 -57.73 23.50
N TRP A 2 2.26 -57.59 22.55
CA TRP A 2 3.07 -56.37 22.37
C TRP A 2 2.28 -55.38 21.51
N LEU A 3 1.89 -54.24 22.10
CA LEU A 3 1.25 -53.13 21.38
C LEU A 3 2.34 -52.27 20.74
N LEU A 4 2.54 -52.42 19.42
CA LEU A 4 3.29 -51.47 18.60
C LEU A 4 2.44 -50.20 18.43
N SER A 5 2.88 -49.09 19.03
CA SER A 5 2.34 -47.77 18.70
C SER A 5 3.02 -47.26 17.42
N VAL A 6 2.31 -47.34 16.29
CA VAL A 6 2.74 -46.65 15.08
C VAL A 6 2.36 -45.18 15.25
N SER A 7 3.34 -44.36 15.64
CA SER A 7 3.19 -42.91 15.63
C SER A 7 3.18 -42.47 14.17
N GLN A 8 2.06 -41.91 13.70
CA GLN A 8 2.05 -41.24 12.40
C GLN A 8 3.04 -40.07 12.46
N VAL A 9 4.16 -40.18 11.76
CA VAL A 9 5.05 -39.04 11.50
C VAL A 9 4.28 -38.12 10.56
N GLY A 10 3.57 -37.15 11.13
CA GLY A 10 2.95 -36.08 10.36
C GLY A 10 4.05 -35.32 9.62
N LEU A 11 4.17 -35.52 8.31
CA LEU A 11 4.97 -34.66 7.45
C LEU A 11 4.39 -33.25 7.52
N ALA A 12 5.00 -32.39 8.35
CA ALA A 12 4.69 -30.98 8.34
C ALA A 12 5.02 -30.43 6.95
N ALA A 13 4.00 -30.04 6.20
CA ALA A 13 4.19 -29.51 4.85
C ALA A 13 5.10 -28.27 4.89
N VAL A 14 6.16 -28.29 4.07
CA VAL A 14 7.18 -27.24 3.98
C VAL A 14 6.53 -25.93 3.49
N SER A 15 6.97 -24.80 4.05
CA SER A 15 6.53 -23.49 3.56
C SER A 15 7.21 -23.21 2.22
N GLN A 16 6.42 -22.84 1.22
CA GLN A 16 6.90 -22.57 -0.12
C GLN A 16 6.60 -21.11 -0.47
N VAL A 17 7.65 -20.40 -0.90
CA VAL A 17 7.54 -19.08 -1.50
C VAL A 17 7.06 -19.24 -2.94
N ILE A 18 5.95 -18.59 -3.27
CA ILE A 18 5.29 -18.70 -4.58
C ILE A 18 5.48 -17.45 -5.44
N ALA A 19 5.73 -16.30 -4.82
CA ALA A 19 6.09 -15.08 -5.53
C ALA A 19 6.96 -14.19 -4.64
N VAL A 20 7.84 -13.41 -5.28
CA VAL A 20 8.49 -12.26 -4.66
C VAL A 20 8.25 -11.08 -5.58
N ARG A 21 7.97 -9.91 -5.01
CA ARG A 21 7.73 -8.65 -5.73
C ARG A 21 8.50 -7.52 -5.06
N VAL A 22 9.03 -6.60 -5.87
CA VAL A 22 9.76 -5.41 -5.42
C VAL A 22 9.10 -4.17 -6.01
N TRP A 23 8.76 -3.21 -5.15
CA TRP A 23 8.13 -1.94 -5.52
C TRP A 23 9.03 -0.78 -5.09
N PRO A 24 9.94 -0.32 -5.96
CA PRO A 24 10.76 0.83 -5.67
C PRO A 24 9.95 2.12 -5.78
N ALA A 25 10.09 2.98 -4.77
CA ALA A 25 9.51 4.31 -4.73
C ALA A 25 10.41 5.20 -3.87
N SER A 26 10.42 6.50 -4.11
CA SER A 26 11.22 7.47 -3.35
C SER A 26 10.86 7.51 -1.86
N THR A 27 9.61 7.21 -1.53
CA THR A 27 9.11 7.18 -0.15
C THR A 27 9.66 5.96 0.61
N TYR A 28 9.52 4.77 0.04
CA TYR A 28 10.09 3.54 0.57
C TYR A 28 10.14 2.49 -0.54
N THR A 29 11.13 1.60 -0.52
CA THR A 29 11.06 0.38 -1.33
C THR A 29 10.32 -0.69 -0.54
N ARG A 30 9.34 -1.34 -1.16
CA ARG A 30 8.68 -2.54 -0.60
C ARG A 30 9.17 -3.81 -1.26
N VAL A 31 9.48 -4.80 -0.44
CA VAL A 31 9.66 -6.18 -0.88
C VAL A 31 8.55 -7.04 -0.28
N THR A 32 7.78 -7.72 -1.12
CA THR A 32 6.72 -8.65 -0.71
C THR A 32 7.15 -10.08 -1.04
N VAL A 33 7.18 -10.95 -0.05
CA VAL A 33 7.39 -12.39 -0.21
C VAL A 33 6.07 -13.10 0.07
N GLU A 34 5.49 -13.70 -0.97
CA GLU A 34 4.23 -14.42 -0.88
C GLU A 34 4.46 -15.93 -0.77
N SER A 35 3.73 -16.59 0.11
CA SER A 35 3.90 -18.00 0.44
C SER A 35 2.56 -18.72 0.66
N ASN A 36 2.60 -20.05 0.59
CA ASN A 36 1.43 -20.90 0.88
C ASN A 36 1.07 -20.95 2.38
N ARG A 37 1.98 -20.53 3.27
CA ARG A 37 1.87 -20.56 4.73
C ARG A 37 2.57 -19.36 5.35
N LEU A 38 2.14 -18.98 6.56
CA LEU A 38 2.75 -17.90 7.32
C LEU A 38 4.25 -18.17 7.55
N LEU A 39 5.10 -17.22 7.16
CA LEU A 39 6.54 -17.32 7.28
C LEU A 39 7.01 -16.90 8.67
N LYS A 40 7.88 -17.72 9.27
CA LYS A 40 8.69 -17.31 10.43
C LYS A 40 9.97 -16.69 9.91
N TYR A 41 10.34 -15.54 10.45
CA TYR A 41 11.51 -14.82 9.97
C TYR A 41 12.25 -14.12 11.10
N ARG A 42 13.52 -13.82 10.82
CA ARG A 42 14.37 -12.92 11.61
C ARG A 42 14.98 -11.89 10.68
N GLN A 43 15.19 -10.69 11.19
CA GLN A 43 15.90 -9.64 10.46
C GLN A 43 17.04 -9.08 11.30
N PHE A 44 18.09 -8.65 10.62
CA PHE A 44 19.20 -7.91 11.21
C PHE A 44 19.94 -7.11 10.14
N ALA A 45 20.66 -6.08 10.57
CA ALA A 45 21.50 -5.27 9.70
C ALA A 45 22.96 -5.74 9.77
N LEU A 46 23.69 -5.58 8.67
CA LEU A 46 25.15 -5.69 8.63
C LEU A 46 25.71 -4.41 8.03
N SER A 47 26.86 -3.97 8.53
CA SER A 47 27.61 -2.85 7.97
C SER A 47 28.75 -3.34 7.06
N ASN A 48 29.36 -2.41 6.32
CA ASN A 48 30.52 -2.64 5.45
C ASN A 48 30.37 -3.81 4.43
N PRO A 49 29.53 -3.68 3.38
CA PRO A 49 28.59 -2.59 3.12
C PRO A 49 27.28 -2.74 3.94
N GLU A 50 26.52 -1.65 4.02
CA GLU A 50 25.19 -1.63 4.64
C GLU A 50 24.24 -2.62 3.96
N ARG A 51 23.68 -3.54 4.74
CA ARG A 51 22.82 -4.63 4.26
C ARG A 51 21.69 -4.89 5.24
N LEU A 52 20.50 -5.12 4.70
CA LEU A 52 19.42 -5.78 5.43
C LEU A 52 19.47 -7.29 5.13
N VAL A 53 19.50 -8.11 6.19
CA VAL A 53 19.43 -9.56 6.08
C VAL A 53 18.10 -10.04 6.66
N VAL A 54 17.42 -10.91 5.91
CA VAL A 54 16.17 -11.57 6.35
C VAL A 54 16.33 -13.07 6.18
N ASP A 55 16.27 -13.76 7.32
CA ASP A 55 16.27 -15.22 7.39
C ASP A 55 14.84 -15.72 7.49
N ILE A 56 14.45 -16.62 6.59
CA ILE A 56 13.11 -17.20 6.52
C ILE A 56 13.19 -18.68 6.85
N GLU A 57 12.62 -19.06 7.99
CA GLU A 57 12.66 -20.43 8.52
C GLU A 57 11.59 -21.32 7.88
N GLY A 58 11.91 -22.60 7.70
CA GLY A 58 11.01 -23.62 7.16
C GLY A 58 10.76 -23.52 5.65
N VAL A 59 11.67 -22.86 4.92
CA VAL A 59 11.60 -22.65 3.47
C VAL A 59 12.81 -23.28 2.78
N ASN A 60 12.57 -23.91 1.63
CA ASN A 60 13.61 -24.35 0.70
C ASN A 60 13.76 -23.36 -0.45
N LEU A 61 15.01 -23.11 -0.85
CA LEU A 61 15.34 -22.27 -1.98
C LEU A 61 14.73 -22.85 -3.27
N ASN A 62 14.01 -22.01 -4.02
CA ASN A 62 13.38 -22.37 -5.28
C ASN A 62 13.67 -21.34 -6.37
N SER A 63 13.18 -21.57 -7.59
CA SER A 63 13.40 -20.68 -8.74
C SER A 63 12.87 -19.25 -8.51
N VAL A 64 11.73 -19.11 -7.81
CA VAL A 64 11.14 -17.81 -7.47
C VAL A 64 12.11 -16.99 -6.62
N LEU A 65 12.65 -17.59 -5.57
CA LEU A 65 13.61 -16.95 -4.67
C LEU A 65 14.96 -16.64 -5.33
N LYS A 66 15.43 -17.51 -6.22
CA LYS A 66 16.65 -17.26 -7.01
C LYS A 66 16.49 -16.06 -7.95
N GLY A 67 15.27 -15.76 -8.40
CA GLY A 67 14.97 -14.65 -9.31
C GLY A 67 14.94 -13.27 -8.67
N VAL A 68 15.02 -13.15 -7.34
CA VAL A 68 14.84 -11.87 -6.61
C VAL A 68 15.87 -10.82 -7.05
N GLY A 69 17.12 -11.22 -7.27
CA GLY A 69 18.17 -10.30 -7.73
C GLY A 69 17.84 -9.61 -9.06
N MET A 70 17.11 -10.28 -9.96
CA MET A 70 16.71 -9.73 -11.26
C MET A 70 15.53 -8.74 -11.16
N GLN A 71 14.84 -8.69 -10.01
CA GLN A 71 13.76 -7.73 -9.78
C GLN A 71 14.26 -6.40 -9.24
N ILE A 72 15.52 -6.34 -8.77
CA ILE A 72 16.12 -5.10 -8.30
C ILE A 72 16.46 -4.25 -9.50
N ARG A 73 15.79 -3.11 -9.60
CA ARG A 73 16.00 -2.16 -10.69
C ARG A 73 17.16 -1.23 -10.35
N ASP A 74 17.90 -0.79 -11.37
CA ASP A 74 19.00 0.15 -11.18
C ASP A 74 18.54 1.49 -10.56
N ASP A 75 17.28 1.87 -10.81
CA ASP A 75 16.64 3.08 -10.29
C ASP A 75 15.98 2.90 -8.90
N ASP A 76 16.12 1.74 -8.25
CA ASP A 76 15.63 1.54 -6.87
C ASP A 76 16.39 2.47 -5.91
N PRO A 77 15.71 3.36 -5.16
CA PRO A 77 16.40 4.34 -4.32
C PRO A 77 17.01 3.74 -3.04
N PHE A 78 16.63 2.53 -2.66
CA PHE A 78 17.03 1.91 -1.39
C PHE A 78 17.89 0.66 -1.58
N ILE A 79 17.53 -0.21 -2.54
CA ILE A 79 18.20 -1.49 -2.74
C ILE A 79 19.18 -1.37 -3.91
N LYS A 80 20.45 -1.68 -3.65
CA LYS A 80 21.50 -1.75 -4.67
C LYS A 80 21.53 -3.11 -5.35
N SER A 81 21.42 -4.18 -4.58
CA SER A 81 21.37 -5.55 -5.09
C SER A 81 20.69 -6.47 -4.09
N ALA A 82 20.18 -7.61 -4.57
CA ALA A 82 19.64 -8.65 -3.70
C ALA A 82 20.27 -10.01 -4.03
N ARG A 83 20.63 -10.75 -2.98
CA ARG A 83 21.15 -12.11 -3.06
C ARG A 83 20.31 -13.02 -2.19
N VAL A 84 20.04 -14.23 -2.67
CA VAL A 84 19.25 -15.23 -1.93
C VAL A 84 19.96 -16.56 -1.99
N GLY A 85 20.03 -17.25 -0.85
CA GLY A 85 20.67 -18.56 -0.74
C GLY A 85 20.06 -19.43 0.34
N GLN A 86 20.25 -20.74 0.23
CA GLN A 86 19.97 -21.67 1.32
C GLN A 86 21.09 -21.51 2.35
N PHE A 87 20.80 -20.88 3.49
CA PHE A 87 21.79 -20.63 4.55
C PHE A 87 22.09 -21.90 5.36
N ASP A 88 21.03 -22.66 5.66
CA ASP A 88 21.07 -23.97 6.30
C ASP A 88 19.92 -24.84 5.75
N PRO A 89 19.83 -26.15 6.07
CA PRO A 89 18.82 -27.04 5.52
C PRO A 89 17.35 -26.64 5.73
N LYS A 90 17.05 -25.67 6.62
CA LYS A 90 15.69 -25.19 6.92
C LYS A 90 15.54 -23.68 6.71
N THR A 91 16.60 -22.93 6.42
CA THR A 91 16.55 -21.47 6.36
C THR A 91 17.03 -20.94 5.01
N VAL A 92 16.19 -20.14 4.36
CA VAL A 92 16.61 -19.30 3.23
C VAL A 92 17.00 -17.92 3.77
N ARG A 93 18.17 -17.44 3.38
CA ARG A 93 18.65 -16.08 3.68
C ARG A 93 18.52 -15.19 2.46
N MET A 94 17.82 -14.08 2.63
CA MET A 94 17.76 -12.97 1.69
C MET A 94 18.66 -11.85 2.20
N VAL A 95 19.54 -11.33 1.35
CA VAL A 95 20.46 -10.23 1.66
C VAL A 95 20.23 -9.11 0.66
N PHE A 96 19.87 -7.94 1.15
CA PHE A 96 19.70 -6.72 0.36
C PHE A 96 20.85 -5.78 0.68
N GLU A 97 21.74 -5.53 -0.29
CA GLU A 97 22.74 -4.46 -0.19
C GLU A 97 22.04 -3.12 -0.40
N LEU A 98 22.29 -2.15 0.47
CA LEU A 98 21.54 -0.90 0.53
C LEU A 98 22.33 0.26 -0.10
N LYS A 99 21.61 1.21 -0.72
CA LYS A 99 22.18 2.48 -1.24
C LYS A 99 22.29 3.56 -0.19
N GLN A 100 21.52 3.43 0.89
CA GLN A 100 21.43 4.39 1.99
C GLN A 100 20.96 3.68 3.26
N ASN A 101 21.11 4.33 4.42
CA ASN A 101 20.62 3.80 5.68
C ASN A 101 19.09 3.77 5.69
N VAL A 102 18.51 2.67 6.19
CA VAL A 102 17.06 2.47 6.23
C VAL A 102 16.57 2.09 7.62
N THR A 103 15.31 2.42 7.89
CA THR A 103 14.53 1.91 9.02
C THR A 103 13.57 0.84 8.48
N PRO A 104 13.92 -0.46 8.56
CA PRO A 104 13.08 -1.52 8.01
C PRO A 104 11.83 -1.76 8.86
N HIS A 105 10.67 -1.84 8.22
CA HIS A 105 9.41 -2.21 8.86
C HIS A 105 8.87 -3.51 8.25
N LEU A 106 8.84 -4.58 9.05
CA LEU A 106 8.43 -5.90 8.61
C LEU A 106 7.14 -6.36 9.29
N PHE A 107 6.24 -6.92 8.51
CA PHE A 107 4.97 -7.46 9.01
C PHE A 107 4.41 -8.53 8.09
N SER A 108 3.49 -9.33 8.60
CA SER A 108 2.80 -10.37 7.83
C SER A 108 1.36 -9.96 7.52
N LEU A 109 0.90 -10.29 6.32
CA LEU A 109 -0.49 -10.14 5.89
C LEU A 109 -1.10 -11.52 5.65
N ALA A 110 -2.30 -11.71 6.20
CA ALA A 110 -3.10 -12.88 5.94
C ALA A 110 -3.58 -12.91 4.47
N PRO A 111 -4.02 -14.07 3.97
CA PRO A 111 -4.57 -14.19 2.63
C PRO A 111 -5.78 -13.28 2.42
N VAL A 112 -5.84 -12.63 1.27
CA VAL A 112 -6.96 -11.78 0.86
C VAL A 112 -7.05 -11.72 -0.66
N ALA A 113 -8.27 -11.75 -1.18
CA ALA A 113 -8.52 -11.81 -2.61
C ALA A 113 -7.69 -12.93 -3.28
N GLU A 114 -6.90 -12.63 -4.30
CA GLU A 114 -6.00 -13.59 -4.97
C GLU A 114 -4.70 -13.87 -4.20
N PHE A 115 -4.32 -13.03 -3.25
CA PHE A 115 -3.05 -13.14 -2.53
C PHE A 115 -3.11 -14.15 -1.39
N LYS A 116 -2.03 -14.91 -1.22
CA LYS A 116 -1.81 -15.83 -0.10
C LYS A 116 -1.17 -15.12 1.10
N GLU A 117 -0.50 -15.88 1.96
CA GLU A 117 0.26 -15.34 3.10
C GLU A 117 1.40 -14.49 2.56
N ARG A 118 1.63 -13.31 3.15
CA ARG A 118 2.68 -12.40 2.69
C ARG A 118 3.53 -11.92 3.85
N LEU A 119 4.85 -11.97 3.68
CA LEU A 119 5.81 -11.21 4.47
C LEU A 119 6.14 -9.93 3.69
N VAL A 120 5.85 -8.78 4.28
CA VAL A 120 6.11 -7.47 3.69
C VAL A 120 7.27 -6.81 4.42
N MET A 121 8.19 -6.23 3.66
CA MET A 121 9.36 -5.49 4.14
C MET A 121 9.35 -4.10 3.49
N ASP A 122 9.13 -3.06 4.29
CA ASP A 122 9.21 -1.67 3.83
C ASP A 122 10.52 -1.05 4.29
N LEU A 123 11.29 -0.51 3.35
CA LEU A 123 12.58 0.14 3.61
C LEU A 123 12.42 1.66 3.56
N TYR A 124 12.22 2.26 4.73
CA TYR A 124 12.09 3.72 4.86
C TYR A 124 13.47 4.38 5.03
N PRO A 125 13.69 5.61 4.54
CA PRO A 125 14.92 6.35 4.81
C PRO A 125 15.02 6.74 6.29
N VAL A 126 16.24 6.75 6.85
CA VAL A 126 16.45 7.24 8.24
C VAL A 126 16.20 8.75 8.34
N ASN A 127 16.58 9.52 7.32
CA ASN A 127 16.51 10.99 7.29
C ASN A 127 15.66 11.52 6.12
N GLY A 128 14.48 10.95 5.89
CA GLY A 128 13.65 11.32 4.73
C GLY A 128 12.68 12.49 4.93
N GLN A 129 12.80 13.26 6.01
CA GLN A 129 11.86 14.36 6.28
C GLN A 129 11.97 15.44 5.19
N ASN A 130 10.94 15.55 4.35
CA ASN A 130 10.76 16.68 3.43
C ASN A 130 9.70 17.60 4.04
N GLU A 131 10.07 18.84 4.39
CA GLU A 131 9.13 19.82 4.96
C GLU A 131 7.93 20.10 4.05
N GLN A 132 8.09 19.93 2.73
CA GLN A 132 7.03 20.18 1.75
C GLN A 132 6.11 18.97 1.52
N ASP A 133 6.56 17.74 1.79
CA ASP A 133 5.74 16.53 1.70
C ASP A 133 5.73 15.78 3.04
N PRO A 134 4.62 15.85 3.81
CA PRO A 134 4.53 15.22 5.12
C PRO A 134 4.35 13.71 5.06
N LEU A 135 4.36 13.08 3.89
CA LEU A 135 4.03 11.68 3.70
C LEU A 135 4.88 10.74 4.58
N LEU A 136 6.18 10.95 4.63
CA LEU A 136 7.08 10.08 5.40
C LEU A 136 6.81 10.14 6.90
N ALA A 137 6.62 11.35 7.44
CA ALA A 137 6.22 11.52 8.84
C ALA A 137 4.88 10.82 9.13
N LEU A 138 3.89 10.96 8.24
CA LEU A 138 2.58 10.31 8.40
C LEU A 138 2.65 8.78 8.34
N LEU A 139 3.52 8.23 7.49
CA LEU A 139 3.75 6.78 7.41
C LEU A 139 4.45 6.26 8.67
N GLU A 140 5.41 7.01 9.20
CA GLU A 140 6.07 6.69 10.46
C GLU A 140 5.06 6.63 11.63
N ASP A 141 4.21 7.66 11.76
CA ASP A 141 3.15 7.70 12.77
C ASP A 141 2.13 6.57 12.59
N TYR A 142 1.80 6.24 11.34
CA TYR A 142 0.92 5.12 11.02
C TYR A 142 1.52 3.79 11.45
N ASN A 143 2.81 3.55 11.16
CA ASN A 143 3.52 2.31 11.53
C ASN A 143 3.69 2.19 13.05
N LYS A 144 3.81 3.31 13.77
CA LYS A 144 3.81 3.35 15.25
C LYS A 144 2.42 3.20 15.86
N GLY A 145 1.35 3.30 15.06
CA GLY A 145 -0.04 3.27 15.54
C GLY A 145 -0.50 4.57 16.20
N GLU A 146 0.18 5.68 15.91
CA GLU A 146 -0.01 6.99 16.54
C GLU A 146 -0.68 8.03 15.63
N LEU A 147 -0.96 7.68 14.37
CA LEU A 147 -1.51 8.60 13.36
C LEU A 147 -2.74 9.39 13.86
N ASP A 148 -3.70 8.72 14.51
CA ASP A 148 -4.93 9.35 14.99
C ASP A 148 -4.67 10.33 16.18
N ARG A 149 -3.55 10.18 16.90
CA ARG A 149 -3.14 11.07 18.01
C ARG A 149 -2.43 12.32 17.50
N GLN A 150 -1.63 12.18 16.44
CA GLN A 150 -0.78 13.26 15.91
C GLN A 150 -1.48 14.15 14.87
N VAL A 151 -2.59 13.69 14.27
CA VAL A 151 -3.43 14.50 13.38
C VAL A 151 -4.85 14.62 13.96
N PRO A 152 -5.08 15.45 15.01
CA PRO A 152 -6.42 15.64 15.56
C PRO A 152 -7.31 16.31 14.50
N PRO A 153 -8.51 15.78 14.22
CA PRO A 153 -9.43 16.35 13.22
C PRO A 153 -9.76 17.83 13.44
N ALA A 154 -9.66 18.31 14.69
CA ALA A 154 -9.96 19.69 15.07
C ALA A 154 -8.82 20.70 14.77
N GLN A 155 -7.59 20.24 14.53
CA GLN A 155 -6.43 21.12 14.31
C GLN A 155 -5.91 21.10 12.87
N SER A 156 -6.43 20.21 12.02
CA SER A 156 -6.00 19.98 10.64
C SER A 156 -7.21 19.99 9.70
N GLY A 157 -7.30 21.03 8.86
CA GLY A 157 -8.42 21.31 7.97
C GLY A 157 -8.16 22.61 7.19
N PRO A 158 -9.12 23.08 6.37
CA PRO A 158 -8.97 24.30 5.58
C PRO A 158 -8.47 25.48 6.41
N LYS A 159 -7.59 26.30 5.83
CA LYS A 159 -7.15 27.55 6.47
C LYS A 159 -8.35 28.51 6.63
N PRO A 160 -8.35 29.42 7.62
CA PRO A 160 -9.37 30.48 7.70
C PRO A 160 -9.49 31.29 6.40
N GLY A 161 -10.64 31.92 6.20
CA GLY A 161 -10.97 32.68 4.98
C GLY A 161 -11.58 31.82 3.86
N LYS A 162 -12.26 32.48 2.92
CA LYS A 162 -12.92 31.85 1.76
C LYS A 162 -11.89 31.49 0.70
N ALA A 163 -11.68 30.19 0.51
CA ALA A 163 -10.85 29.67 -0.57
C ALA A 163 -11.33 30.21 -1.94
N GLY A 164 -10.40 30.61 -2.81
CA GLY A 164 -10.68 31.22 -4.11
C GLY A 164 -11.00 32.71 -4.06
N ARG A 165 -11.10 33.31 -2.87
CA ARG A 165 -11.23 34.78 -2.69
C ARG A 165 -10.13 35.33 -1.81
N ASP A 166 -10.08 34.87 -0.57
CA ASP A 166 -9.16 35.40 0.46
C ASP A 166 -7.79 34.70 0.40
N ARG A 167 -7.73 33.53 -0.24
CA ARG A 167 -6.53 32.70 -0.40
C ARG A 167 -6.73 31.68 -1.53
N PRO A 168 -5.64 31.07 -2.06
CA PRO A 168 -5.75 29.99 -3.03
C PRO A 168 -6.56 28.79 -2.53
N ILE A 169 -7.20 28.11 -3.46
CA ILE A 169 -7.86 26.82 -3.22
C ILE A 169 -6.79 25.73 -3.20
N VAL A 170 -6.72 24.98 -2.11
CA VAL A 170 -5.84 23.83 -1.98
C VAL A 170 -6.61 22.55 -2.31
N ILE A 171 -6.20 21.86 -3.37
CA ILE A 171 -6.84 20.63 -3.84
C ILE A 171 -5.92 19.45 -3.58
N MET A 172 -6.38 18.45 -2.83
CA MET A 172 -5.69 17.17 -2.70
C MET A 172 -6.23 16.21 -3.76
N LEU A 173 -5.36 15.77 -4.66
CA LEU A 173 -5.65 14.71 -5.62
C LEU A 173 -5.17 13.37 -5.07
N ASP A 174 -6.06 12.40 -5.02
CA ASP A 174 -5.78 11.06 -4.53
C ASP A 174 -5.93 10.02 -5.64
N PRO A 175 -4.87 9.75 -6.43
CA PRO A 175 -4.90 8.62 -7.35
C PRO A 175 -4.97 7.30 -6.56
N GLY A 176 -6.07 6.57 -6.71
CA GLY A 176 -6.35 5.32 -6.00
C GLY A 176 -5.26 4.26 -6.18
N HIS A 177 -5.21 3.28 -5.26
CA HIS A 177 -4.30 2.12 -5.32
C HIS A 177 -2.80 2.52 -5.35
N GLY A 178 -1.94 1.68 -5.93
CA GLY A 178 -0.50 1.92 -6.08
C GLY A 178 0.35 0.81 -5.46
N GLY A 179 1.56 0.60 -5.99
CA GLY A 179 2.48 -0.44 -5.54
C GLY A 179 1.85 -1.84 -5.67
N GLU A 180 1.82 -2.57 -4.55
CA GLU A 180 1.25 -3.92 -4.45
C GLU A 180 -0.25 -3.99 -4.83
N ASP A 181 -1.00 -2.90 -4.64
CA ASP A 181 -2.41 -2.83 -5.01
C ASP A 181 -2.57 -2.32 -6.45
N PRO A 182 -2.95 -3.18 -7.43
CA PRO A 182 -3.12 -2.76 -8.82
C PRO A 182 -4.43 -2.00 -9.08
N GLY A 183 -5.39 -2.06 -8.14
CA GLY A 183 -6.79 -1.76 -8.42
C GLY A 183 -7.40 -2.71 -9.44
N ALA A 184 -8.46 -2.30 -10.12
CA ALA A 184 -9.07 -3.08 -11.17
C ALA A 184 -8.08 -3.39 -12.33
N ILE A 185 -8.13 -4.62 -12.84
CA ILE A 185 -7.36 -5.05 -14.00
C ILE A 185 -8.30 -5.28 -15.18
N GLY A 186 -8.13 -4.50 -16.25
CA GLY A 186 -8.90 -4.61 -17.48
C GLY A 186 -8.61 -5.88 -18.27
N LYS A 187 -9.49 -6.19 -19.24
CA LYS A 187 -9.38 -7.37 -20.12
C LYS A 187 -7.99 -7.49 -20.78
N TYR A 188 -7.43 -6.36 -21.21
CA TYR A 188 -6.12 -6.26 -21.87
C TYR A 188 -4.99 -5.89 -20.90
N LYS A 189 -5.14 -6.21 -19.61
CA LYS A 189 -4.14 -6.02 -18.54
C LYS A 189 -3.80 -4.58 -18.18
N THR A 190 -4.56 -3.60 -18.64
CA THR A 190 -4.54 -2.23 -18.10
C THR A 190 -4.84 -2.27 -16.60
N ARG A 191 -4.00 -1.65 -15.78
CA ARG A 191 -4.19 -1.58 -14.32
C ARG A 191 -4.72 -0.21 -13.95
N GLU A 192 -5.74 -0.17 -13.10
CA GLU A 192 -6.35 1.05 -12.60
C GLU A 192 -5.31 2.00 -12.02
N LYS A 193 -4.40 1.50 -11.18
CA LYS A 193 -3.36 2.30 -10.52
C LYS A 193 -2.50 3.14 -11.49
N ASP A 194 -2.29 2.66 -12.71
CA ASP A 194 -1.49 3.32 -13.74
C ASP A 194 -2.31 4.44 -14.40
N VAL A 195 -3.57 4.15 -14.72
CA VAL A 195 -4.49 5.08 -15.38
C VAL A 195 -4.81 6.26 -14.47
N VAL A 196 -5.16 5.98 -13.21
CA VAL A 196 -5.56 7.04 -12.26
C VAL A 196 -4.39 7.95 -11.90
N LEU A 197 -3.16 7.42 -11.85
CA LEU A 197 -1.96 8.24 -11.66
C LEU A 197 -1.70 9.18 -12.85
N GLN A 198 -1.87 8.68 -14.07
CA GLN A 198 -1.73 9.52 -15.28
C GLN A 198 -2.80 10.62 -15.34
N ILE A 199 -4.06 10.29 -15.01
CA ILE A 199 -5.14 11.28 -14.92
C ILE A 199 -4.82 12.33 -13.86
N ALA A 200 -4.42 11.91 -12.65
CA ALA A 200 -4.11 12.82 -11.56
C ALA A 200 -2.94 13.76 -11.89
N ARG A 201 -1.90 13.29 -12.57
CA ARG A 201 -0.79 14.14 -13.04
C ARG A 201 -1.23 15.19 -14.06
N ARG A 202 -2.09 14.81 -15.02
CA ARG A 202 -2.66 15.75 -16.00
C ARG A 202 -3.55 16.79 -15.32
N LEU A 203 -4.40 16.35 -14.39
CA LEU A 203 -5.27 17.25 -13.63
C LEU A 203 -4.46 18.21 -12.76
N ARG A 204 -3.42 17.72 -12.07
CA ARG A 204 -2.48 18.57 -11.34
C ARG A 204 -1.86 19.63 -12.23
N ALA A 205 -1.35 19.25 -13.40
CA ALA A 205 -0.72 20.19 -14.32
C ALA A 205 -1.68 21.28 -14.83
N LEU A 206 -2.98 20.99 -14.90
CA LEU A 206 -4.01 21.98 -15.21
C LEU A 206 -4.28 22.89 -14.01
N ILE A 207 -4.48 22.32 -12.81
CA ILE A 207 -4.72 23.09 -11.58
C ILE A 207 -3.55 24.02 -11.26
N ASP A 208 -2.31 23.55 -11.40
CA ASP A 208 -1.12 24.33 -11.06
C ASP A 208 -0.87 25.50 -12.06
N ARG A 209 -1.60 25.57 -13.19
CA ARG A 209 -1.60 26.74 -14.10
C ARG A 209 -2.57 27.83 -13.67
N GLU A 210 -3.52 27.50 -12.82
CA GLU A 210 -4.52 28.44 -12.33
C GLU A 210 -3.94 29.24 -11.16
N ALA A 211 -3.81 30.56 -11.33
CA ALA A 211 -3.09 31.41 -10.38
C ALA A 211 -3.65 31.35 -8.93
N ASN A 212 -4.92 30.98 -8.76
CA ASN A 212 -5.60 30.93 -7.47
C ASN A 212 -5.90 29.50 -6.98
N MET A 213 -5.21 28.50 -7.52
CA MET A 213 -5.33 27.10 -7.09
C MET A 213 -3.95 26.47 -6.89
N LYS A 214 -3.91 25.41 -6.06
CA LYS A 214 -2.71 24.60 -5.86
C LYS A 214 -3.11 23.15 -5.66
N ALA A 215 -2.49 22.24 -6.40
CA ALA A 215 -2.70 20.81 -6.22
C ALA A 215 -1.57 20.14 -5.41
N TYR A 216 -1.95 19.31 -4.45
CA TYR A 216 -1.08 18.30 -3.85
C TYR A 216 -1.56 16.91 -4.26
N MET A 217 -0.69 15.91 -4.16
CA MET A 217 -1.04 14.52 -4.47
C MET A 217 -0.74 13.61 -3.28
N THR A 218 -1.61 12.62 -3.04
CA THR A 218 -1.35 11.60 -2.00
C THR A 218 -0.15 10.74 -2.37
N ARG A 219 -0.03 10.39 -3.65
CA ARG A 219 1.16 9.79 -4.29
C ARG A 219 1.40 10.40 -5.66
N ASN A 220 2.66 10.47 -6.08
CA ASN A 220 3.06 10.84 -7.45
C ASN A 220 3.99 9.79 -8.07
N GLU A 221 3.93 8.56 -7.60
CA GLU A 221 4.70 7.41 -8.06
C GLU A 221 3.90 6.11 -7.83
N ASP A 222 4.43 4.97 -8.26
CA ASP A 222 3.79 3.67 -8.09
C ASP A 222 4.05 3.09 -6.68
N VAL A 223 3.52 3.78 -5.67
CA VAL A 223 3.67 3.42 -4.25
C VAL A 223 2.30 3.21 -3.62
N PHE A 224 2.20 2.24 -2.72
CA PHE A 224 0.99 2.04 -1.93
C PHE A 224 0.93 3.04 -0.77
N ILE A 225 -0.18 3.75 -0.63
CA ILE A 225 -0.44 4.63 0.53
C ILE A 225 -1.69 4.11 1.25
N PRO A 226 -1.62 3.82 2.56
CA PRO A 226 -2.80 3.40 3.33
C PRO A 226 -3.91 4.44 3.30
N LEU A 227 -5.18 4.00 3.27
CA LEU A 227 -6.34 4.88 3.14
C LEU A 227 -6.38 5.97 4.23
N LYS A 228 -6.06 5.62 5.48
CA LYS A 228 -5.98 6.60 6.57
C LYS A 228 -4.89 7.65 6.34
N VAL A 229 -3.75 7.27 5.78
CA VAL A 229 -2.63 8.17 5.51
C VAL A 229 -2.98 9.15 4.39
N ARG A 230 -3.74 8.72 3.37
CA ARG A 230 -4.26 9.59 2.30
C ARG A 230 -5.10 10.74 2.87
N VAL A 231 -6.03 10.42 3.76
CA VAL A 231 -6.89 11.40 4.44
C VAL A 231 -6.05 12.31 5.35
N ALA A 232 -5.15 11.74 6.15
CA ALA A 232 -4.29 12.53 7.05
C ALA A 232 -3.39 13.50 6.27
N LYS A 233 -2.88 13.09 5.10
CA LYS A 233 -2.08 13.96 4.22
C LYS A 233 -2.89 15.15 3.71
N ALA A 234 -4.16 14.95 3.34
CA ALA A 234 -5.05 16.04 2.95
C ALA A 234 -5.28 17.04 4.09
N GLN A 235 -5.54 16.53 5.30
CA GLN A 235 -5.76 17.33 6.50
C GLN A 235 -4.50 18.13 6.87
N LYS A 236 -3.33 17.48 6.87
CA LYS A 236 -2.03 18.11 7.17
C LYS A 236 -1.66 19.17 6.15
N GLN A 237 -1.99 18.95 4.87
CA GLN A 237 -1.82 19.95 3.81
C GLN A 237 -2.94 21.00 3.73
N ARG A 238 -3.90 20.99 4.67
CA ARG A 238 -4.97 21.99 4.76
C ARG A 238 -5.85 22.05 3.50
N ALA A 239 -6.10 20.91 2.86
CA ALA A 239 -6.87 20.84 1.63
C ALA A 239 -8.31 21.35 1.81
N ASP A 240 -8.77 22.17 0.87
CA ASP A 240 -10.16 22.63 0.74
C ASP A 240 -11.03 21.60 0.02
N LEU A 241 -10.45 20.91 -0.96
CA LEU A 241 -11.09 19.85 -1.72
C LEU A 241 -10.22 18.59 -1.70
N PHE A 242 -10.87 17.44 -1.58
CA PHE A 242 -10.24 16.13 -1.73
C PHE A 242 -10.91 15.38 -2.87
N VAL A 243 -10.13 15.00 -3.88
CA VAL A 243 -10.61 14.34 -5.09
C VAL A 243 -9.92 12.99 -5.23
N SER A 244 -10.63 11.91 -4.90
CA SER A 244 -10.16 10.55 -5.17
C SER A 244 -10.47 10.16 -6.60
N ILE A 245 -9.46 9.67 -7.32
CA ILE A 245 -9.55 9.31 -8.74
C ILE A 245 -9.43 7.80 -8.85
N HIS A 246 -10.47 7.18 -9.42
CA HIS A 246 -10.60 5.75 -9.62
C HIS A 246 -11.00 5.44 -11.06
N ALA A 247 -10.71 4.21 -11.49
CA ALA A 247 -11.18 3.62 -12.74
C ALA A 247 -11.70 2.22 -12.43
N ASP A 248 -12.72 2.19 -11.56
CA ASP A 248 -13.30 1.00 -10.96
C ASP A 248 -13.79 -0.03 -11.99
N ALA A 249 -13.95 -1.27 -11.53
CA ALA A 249 -14.62 -2.32 -12.28
C ALA A 249 -15.93 -2.77 -11.61
N PHE A 250 -16.88 -3.18 -12.44
CA PHE A 250 -18.10 -3.88 -12.01
C PHE A 250 -18.14 -5.29 -12.59
N THR A 251 -18.93 -6.19 -11.98
CA THR A 251 -19.03 -7.60 -12.43
C THR A 251 -19.57 -7.73 -13.86
N SER A 252 -20.46 -6.83 -14.27
CA SER A 252 -20.93 -6.71 -15.65
C SER A 252 -20.10 -5.71 -16.44
N ARG A 253 -19.63 -6.13 -17.63
CA ARG A 253 -18.92 -5.26 -18.59
C ARG A 253 -19.83 -4.28 -19.32
N ALA A 254 -21.15 -4.40 -19.16
CA ALA A 254 -22.10 -3.44 -19.73
C ALA A 254 -22.11 -2.11 -18.95
N ALA A 255 -21.68 -2.12 -17.68
CA ALA A 255 -21.52 -0.90 -16.89
C ALA A 255 -20.34 -0.07 -17.44
N ARG A 256 -20.65 1.12 -17.97
CA ARG A 256 -19.70 2.05 -18.58
C ARG A 256 -20.16 3.49 -18.34
N GLY A 257 -19.24 4.44 -18.41
CA GLY A 257 -19.51 5.86 -18.17
C GLY A 257 -18.67 6.41 -17.02
N SER A 258 -18.64 7.73 -16.88
CA SER A 258 -18.04 8.40 -15.73
C SER A 258 -19.08 8.55 -14.61
N SER A 259 -18.64 8.47 -13.36
CA SER A 259 -19.51 8.64 -12.20
C SER A 259 -18.80 9.44 -11.11
N VAL A 260 -19.58 10.17 -10.31
CA VAL A 260 -19.09 10.93 -9.16
C VAL A 260 -19.81 10.46 -7.92
N PHE A 261 -19.05 10.19 -6.86
CA PHE A 261 -19.56 9.75 -5.56
C PHE A 261 -19.19 10.75 -4.48
N ALA A 262 -20.11 11.00 -3.56
CA ALA A 262 -19.86 11.75 -2.33
C ALA A 262 -20.14 10.89 -1.09
N LEU A 263 -19.46 11.18 0.02
CA LEU A 263 -19.62 10.45 1.29
C LEU A 263 -21.07 10.54 1.81
N SER A 264 -21.67 9.39 2.11
CA SER A 264 -22.94 9.23 2.82
C SER A 264 -22.72 8.39 4.08
N THR A 265 -23.03 8.98 5.23
CA THR A 265 -23.00 8.29 6.53
C THR A 265 -24.30 7.53 6.83
N LYS A 266 -25.33 7.65 5.96
CA LYS A 266 -26.68 7.11 6.15
C LYS A 266 -27.03 5.92 5.23
N GLY A 267 -26.11 5.48 4.37
CA GLY A 267 -26.34 4.38 3.42
C GLY A 267 -26.00 4.75 1.98
N ALA A 268 -25.72 3.74 1.14
CA ALA A 268 -25.43 3.95 -0.27
C ALA A 268 -26.73 4.25 -1.03
N THR A 269 -26.69 5.13 -2.02
CA THR A 269 -27.88 5.42 -2.84
C THR A 269 -28.18 4.34 -3.88
N SER A 270 -27.25 3.40 -4.11
CA SER A 270 -27.45 2.25 -5.00
C SER A 270 -26.63 1.04 -4.57
N THR A 271 -27.00 -0.15 -5.05
CA THR A 271 -26.22 -1.38 -4.87
C THR A 271 -24.84 -1.29 -5.52
N ALA A 272 -24.73 -0.63 -6.68
CA ALA A 272 -23.46 -0.36 -7.35
C ALA A 272 -22.54 0.51 -6.50
N ALA A 273 -23.05 1.62 -5.92
CA ALA A 273 -22.28 2.46 -5.02
C ALA A 273 -21.83 1.72 -3.74
N LYS A 274 -22.68 0.82 -3.22
CA LYS A 274 -22.32 -0.01 -2.07
C LYS A 274 -21.20 -1.01 -2.41
N PHE A 275 -21.29 -1.66 -3.56
CA PHE A 275 -20.28 -2.61 -4.04
C PHE A 275 -18.92 -1.92 -4.22
N LEU A 276 -18.90 -0.78 -4.91
CA LEU A 276 -17.69 0.01 -5.12
C LEU A 276 -17.06 0.49 -3.80
N ALA A 277 -17.86 0.98 -2.86
CA ALA A 277 -17.35 1.36 -1.55
C ALA A 277 -16.70 0.18 -0.82
N GLN A 278 -17.27 -1.04 -0.94
CA GLN A 278 -16.70 -2.23 -0.32
C GLN A 278 -15.38 -2.65 -0.97
N THR A 279 -15.30 -2.66 -2.31
CA THR A 279 -14.06 -3.01 -3.02
C THR A 279 -12.96 -1.99 -2.77
N GLN A 280 -13.28 -0.69 -2.76
CA GLN A 280 -12.30 0.35 -2.49
C GLN A 280 -11.82 0.38 -1.03
N ASN A 281 -12.69 0.04 -0.07
CA ASN A 281 -12.29 -0.11 1.33
C ASN A 281 -11.39 -1.33 1.60
N ALA A 282 -11.33 -2.29 0.67
CA ALA A 282 -10.47 -3.46 0.80
C ALA A 282 -9.01 -3.18 0.39
N ALA A 283 -8.71 -1.99 -0.16
CA ALA A 283 -7.36 -1.61 -0.60
C ALA A 283 -6.30 -1.77 0.50
N ASP A 284 -6.59 -1.41 1.75
CA ASP A 284 -5.67 -1.59 2.88
C ASP A 284 -5.39 -3.07 3.22
N LEU A 285 -6.32 -3.98 2.90
CA LEU A 285 -6.09 -5.42 3.08
C LEU A 285 -5.17 -5.96 1.98
N VAL A 286 -5.32 -5.45 0.76
CA VAL A 286 -4.49 -5.80 -0.40
C VAL A 286 -3.10 -5.19 -0.27
N GLY A 287 -2.98 -3.87 -0.17
CA GLY A 287 -1.72 -3.16 -0.10
C GLY A 287 -1.08 -3.13 1.28
N GLY A 288 -1.80 -3.42 2.37
CA GLY A 288 -1.19 -3.84 3.63
C GLY A 288 -1.43 -2.97 4.86
N ARG A 289 -1.74 -3.66 5.97
CA ARG A 289 -1.61 -3.25 7.37
C ARG A 289 -1.36 -4.48 8.24
N GLN A 290 -0.53 -4.38 9.27
CA GLN A 290 -0.53 -5.38 10.35
C GLN A 290 -1.86 -5.31 11.14
N GLN A 291 -2.77 -6.24 10.89
CA GLN A 291 -3.95 -6.40 11.74
C GLN A 291 -3.52 -7.23 12.96
N LYS A 292 -3.44 -6.60 14.15
CA LYS A 292 -3.42 -7.37 15.40
C LYS A 292 -4.64 -8.30 15.35
N ARG A 293 -4.43 -9.62 15.44
CA ARG A 293 -5.49 -10.63 15.53
C ARG A 293 -6.34 -10.36 16.77
N ARG A 294 -7.32 -9.47 16.66
CA ARG A 294 -8.44 -9.30 17.58
C ARG A 294 -9.71 -9.68 16.83
N PRO A 295 -10.72 -10.27 17.50
CA PRO A 295 -12.00 -10.52 16.87
C PRO A 295 -12.53 -9.21 16.28
N LEU A 296 -13.16 -9.29 15.10
CA LEU A 296 -13.65 -8.17 14.30
C LEU A 296 -14.58 -7.25 15.12
N SER A 297 -14.00 -6.29 15.85
CA SER A 297 -14.74 -5.12 16.31
C SER A 297 -14.78 -4.14 15.15
N ARG A 298 -16.00 -3.85 14.66
CA ARG A 298 -16.33 -2.88 13.61
C ARG A 298 -15.61 -1.54 13.85
N SER A 299 -14.53 -1.28 13.11
CA SER A 299 -13.83 0.02 13.14
C SER A 299 -13.48 0.49 11.73
N TYR A 300 -14.42 1.25 11.19
CA TYR A 300 -14.41 2.28 10.14
C TYR A 300 -13.16 2.53 9.26
N ALA A 301 -13.38 2.35 7.95
CA ALA A 301 -12.88 3.20 6.87
C ALA A 301 -14.02 3.39 5.83
N VAL A 302 -14.21 4.63 5.37
CA VAL A 302 -15.18 5.20 4.40
C VAL A 302 -16.60 4.60 4.34
N ARG A 303 -17.58 5.38 4.78
CA ARG A 303 -19.01 5.08 4.73
C ARG A 303 -19.57 5.40 3.33
N HIS A 304 -20.62 4.67 2.96
CA HIS A 304 -21.23 4.55 1.64
C HIS A 304 -21.27 5.80 0.72
N GLY A 305 -21.17 5.63 -0.60
CA GLY A 305 -21.29 6.73 -1.57
C GLY A 305 -22.73 7.03 -2.01
N ALA A 306 -23.03 8.30 -2.28
CA ALA A 306 -24.20 8.75 -3.04
C ALA A 306 -23.80 9.04 -4.50
N VAL A 307 -24.56 8.54 -5.47
CA VAL A 307 -24.34 8.76 -6.92
C VAL A 307 -25.10 10.00 -7.38
N ALA A 308 -24.41 10.94 -8.03
CA ALA A 308 -25.05 11.92 -8.89
C ALA A 308 -24.95 11.42 -10.33
N ASP A 309 -26.06 10.91 -10.87
CA ASP A 309 -26.12 10.46 -12.27
C ASP A 309 -26.40 11.69 -13.15
N HIS A 310 -25.38 12.13 -13.90
CA HIS A 310 -25.59 13.05 -15.01
C HIS A 310 -25.53 12.24 -16.30
N GLN A 311 -26.68 11.68 -16.67
CA GLN A 311 -26.90 11.26 -18.05
C GLN A 311 -26.95 12.52 -18.92
N ARG A 312 -26.03 12.62 -19.88
CA ARG A 312 -26.21 13.42 -21.08
C ARG A 312 -26.50 12.47 -22.23
#